data_AF-A0A9J7MAI4-F1
#
_entry.id   AF-A0A9J7MAI4-F1
#
_cell.length_a   1.000
_cell.length_b   1.000
_cell.length_c   1.000
_cell.angle_alpha   90.00
_cell.angle_beta   90.00
_cell.angle_gamma   90.00
#
_symmetry.space_group_name_H-M   'P 1'
#
loop_
_entity.id
_entity.type
_entity.pdbx_description
1 polymer ?
#
loop_
_entity_poly.entity_id
_entity_poly.type
_entity_poly.pdbx_seq_one_letter_code
_entity_poly.pdbx_strand_id
1 'polypeptide(L)'
;MLYQYGQRSDVVPQMSIQLTGPDCNGCRRINSGEKLHSFEILLTDRASLELAATSDLEVQEWLQALCQAVSQGVPEKGEPPSSVVPCCLALTSLKLFACHEDCQTSFFRSLGSVGLKDISGLSVDEEIDYYCIVELDDGQDSWVLYFNCTHEQRKFIHVLQEAWSELFQVDLPVSPLEDDIRRRKCREGLVSVQKNRR
;
A
#
# COMPACT_ATOMS: atom_id res chain seq x y z
N MET A 1 2.60 -17.20 3.68
CA MET A 1 3.18 -18.54 3.89
C MET A 1 2.16 -19.39 4.63
N LEU A 2 1.89 -20.61 4.18
CA LEU A 2 1.04 -21.58 4.90
C LEU A 2 1.94 -22.56 5.65
N TYR A 3 1.62 -22.84 6.91
CA TYR A 3 2.35 -23.79 7.75
C TYR A 3 1.42 -24.89 8.26
N GLN A 4 1.88 -26.13 8.20
CA GLN A 4 1.23 -27.28 8.80
C GLN A 4 2.09 -27.81 9.94
N TYR A 5 1.48 -28.01 11.11
CA TYR A 5 2.11 -28.60 12.29
C TYR A 5 1.46 -29.95 12.57
N GLY A 6 2.24 -30.90 13.10
CA GLY A 6 1.72 -32.23 13.43
C GLY A 6 0.86 -32.20 14.68
N GLN A 7 1.26 -31.37 15.65
CA GLN A 7 0.54 -31.10 16.89
C GLN A 7 0.52 -29.61 17.19
N ARG A 8 -0.48 -29.18 17.97
CA ARG A 8 -0.63 -27.77 18.37
C ARG A 8 0.55 -27.24 19.20
N SER A 9 1.29 -28.12 19.88
CA SER A 9 2.46 -27.78 20.69
C SER A 9 3.77 -27.69 19.89
N ASP A 10 3.76 -28.03 18.60
CA ASP A 10 4.98 -28.08 17.81
C ASP A 10 5.46 -26.67 17.45
N VAL A 11 6.75 -26.44 17.59
CA VAL A 11 7.41 -25.18 17.24
C VAL A 11 7.98 -25.19 15.82
N VAL A 12 8.11 -26.38 15.21
CA VAL A 12 8.64 -26.56 13.87
C VAL A 12 7.53 -27.10 12.96
N PRO A 13 7.23 -26.44 11.83
CA PRO A 13 6.22 -26.92 10.90
C PRO A 13 6.71 -28.18 10.19
N GLN A 14 5.81 -29.15 10.03
CA GLN A 14 6.04 -30.33 9.19
C GLN A 14 6.04 -29.98 7.70
N MET A 15 5.26 -28.96 7.31
CA MET A 15 5.19 -28.47 5.95
C MET A 15 5.09 -26.94 5.96
N SER A 16 5.78 -26.30 5.02
CA SER A 16 5.67 -24.88 4.73
C SER A 16 5.47 -24.67 3.24
N ILE A 17 4.48 -23.88 2.85
CA ILE A 17 4.18 -23.55 1.45
C ILE A 17 4.21 -22.04 1.25
N GLN A 18 4.97 -21.60 0.26
CA GLN A 18 4.98 -20.21 -0.17
C GLN A 18 3.79 -19.92 -1.09
N LEU A 19 2.76 -19.27 -0.55
CA LEU A 19 1.53 -18.96 -1.30
C LEU A 19 1.73 -17.90 -2.39
N THR A 20 2.67 -16.97 -2.21
CA THR A 20 2.93 -15.81 -3.09
C THR A 20 4.12 -16.00 -4.04
N GLY A 21 4.64 -17.22 -4.15
CA GLY A 21 5.83 -17.54 -4.96
C GLY A 21 5.54 -18.57 -6.05
N PRO A 22 6.57 -19.08 -6.74
CA PRO A 22 6.40 -20.06 -7.80
C PRO A 22 5.82 -21.39 -7.32
N ASP A 23 5.70 -21.62 -6.00
CA ASP A 23 5.28 -22.91 -5.43
C ASP A 23 3.75 -23.12 -5.47
N CYS A 24 2.95 -22.08 -5.73
CA CYS A 24 1.49 -22.12 -5.66
C CYS A 24 0.85 -21.52 -6.92
N ASN A 25 0.05 -22.32 -7.63
CA ASN A 25 -0.72 -21.92 -8.81
C ASN A 25 -2.18 -21.53 -8.49
N GLY A 26 -2.55 -21.52 -7.21
CA GLY A 26 -3.87 -21.12 -6.73
C GLY A 26 -4.54 -22.17 -5.84
N CYS A 27 -5.80 -21.92 -5.49
CA CYS A 27 -6.60 -22.85 -4.70
C CYS A 27 -8.02 -22.95 -5.27
N ARG A 28 -8.66 -24.11 -5.10
CA ARG A 28 -10.04 -24.31 -5.51
C ARG A 28 -10.76 -25.30 -4.62
N ARG A 29 -12.09 -25.22 -4.63
CA ARG A 29 -12.95 -26.19 -3.95
C ARG A 29 -12.98 -27.52 -4.70
N ILE A 30 -13.01 -28.62 -3.96
CA ILE A 30 -13.24 -29.96 -4.51
C ILE A 30 -14.59 -30.45 -4.02
N ASN A 31 -15.40 -30.95 -4.96
CA ASN A 31 -16.62 -31.69 -4.64
C ASN A 31 -16.41 -33.13 -5.13
N SER A 32 -15.68 -33.93 -4.36
CA SER A 32 -15.61 -35.38 -4.58
C SER A 32 -16.63 -36.04 -3.65
N GLY A 33 -17.39 -37.01 -4.15
CA GLY A 33 -18.49 -37.64 -3.39
C GLY A 33 -18.06 -38.36 -2.11
N GLU A 34 -16.75 -38.52 -1.87
CA GLU A 34 -16.19 -39.21 -0.71
C GLU A 34 -15.68 -38.26 0.39
N LYS A 35 -15.44 -36.98 0.07
CA LYS A 35 -14.90 -36.00 1.02
C LYS A 35 -15.76 -34.72 0.99
N LEU A 36 -16.69 -34.64 1.93
CA LEU A 36 -17.44 -33.41 2.18
C LEU A 36 -16.50 -32.30 2.63
N HIS A 37 -16.82 -31.06 2.26
CA HIS A 37 -16.14 -29.85 2.74
C HIS A 37 -14.63 -29.82 2.48
N SER A 38 -14.21 -30.16 1.26
CA SER A 38 -12.79 -30.21 0.88
C SER A 38 -12.40 -29.16 -0.15
N PHE A 39 -11.13 -28.77 -0.11
CA PHE A 39 -10.50 -27.85 -1.05
C PHE A 39 -9.07 -28.27 -1.31
N GLU A 40 -8.49 -27.77 -2.41
CA GLU A 40 -7.09 -28.03 -2.73
C GLU A 40 -6.31 -26.76 -3.04
N ILE A 41 -5.03 -26.84 -2.77
CA ILE A 41 -4.01 -25.88 -3.18
C ILE A 41 -3.22 -26.53 -4.31
N LEU A 42 -3.22 -25.88 -5.48
CA LEU A 42 -2.50 -26.32 -6.67
C LEU A 42 -1.04 -25.91 -6.50
N LEU A 43 -0.14 -26.88 -6.38
CA LEU A 43 1.29 -26.64 -6.23
C LEU A 43 1.98 -26.78 -7.59
N THR A 44 3.13 -26.14 -7.78
CA THR A 44 3.85 -26.20 -9.07
C THR A 44 4.60 -27.50 -9.25
N ASP A 45 5.12 -28.07 -8.15
CA ASP A 45 5.98 -29.27 -8.18
C ASP A 45 5.23 -30.56 -7.79
N ARG A 46 3.96 -30.45 -7.36
CA ARG A 46 3.11 -31.56 -6.92
C ARG A 46 1.70 -31.44 -7.48
N ALA A 47 1.00 -32.56 -7.65
CA ALA A 47 -0.34 -32.60 -8.25
C ALA A 47 -1.33 -31.63 -7.58
N SER A 48 -1.48 -31.69 -6.26
CA SER A 48 -2.19 -30.72 -5.41
C SER A 48 -2.08 -31.12 -3.93
N LEU A 49 -2.30 -30.18 -3.01
CA LEU A 49 -2.50 -30.44 -1.58
C LEU A 49 -3.98 -30.33 -1.26
N GLU A 50 -4.61 -31.45 -0.93
CA GLU A 50 -6.02 -31.51 -0.52
C GLU A 50 -6.15 -31.34 0.99
N LEU A 51 -7.09 -30.48 1.40
CA LEU A 51 -7.42 -30.15 2.77
C LEU A 51 -8.92 -30.34 2.98
N ALA A 52 -9.30 -30.86 4.14
CA ALA A 52 -10.68 -31.05 4.53
C ALA A 52 -11.01 -30.11 5.70
N ALA A 53 -12.20 -29.54 5.66
CA ALA A 53 -12.77 -28.71 6.70
C ALA A 53 -13.97 -29.41 7.34
N THR A 54 -14.49 -28.83 8.42
CA THR A 54 -15.66 -29.35 9.13
C THR A 54 -16.99 -28.86 8.55
N SER A 55 -16.96 -27.81 7.71
CA SER A 55 -18.16 -27.22 7.11
C SER A 55 -17.86 -26.46 5.82
N ASP A 56 -18.91 -26.17 5.02
CA ASP A 56 -18.80 -25.34 3.82
C ASP A 56 -18.42 -23.89 4.11
N LEU A 57 -18.82 -23.38 5.27
CA LEU A 57 -18.44 -22.05 5.73
C LEU A 57 -16.93 -22.00 5.99
N GLU A 58 -16.38 -23.01 6.68
CA GLU A 58 -14.95 -23.08 6.95
C GLU A 58 -14.15 -23.24 5.64
N VAL A 59 -14.64 -24.01 4.66
CA VAL A 59 -14.02 -24.05 3.31
C VAL A 59 -13.97 -22.66 2.68
N GLN A 60 -15.05 -21.88 2.79
CA GLN A 60 -15.10 -20.52 2.24
C GLN A 60 -14.11 -19.59 2.95
N GLU A 61 -14.04 -19.65 4.28
CA GLU A 61 -13.09 -18.88 5.08
C GLU A 61 -11.63 -19.21 4.70
N TRP A 62 -11.30 -20.49 4.53
CA TRP A 62 -9.98 -20.92 4.08
C TRP A 62 -9.64 -20.40 2.68
N LEU A 63 -10.53 -20.58 1.70
CA LEU A 63 -10.30 -20.10 0.33
C LEU A 63 -10.14 -18.59 0.27
N GLN A 64 -10.95 -17.84 1.03
CA GLN A 64 -10.84 -16.39 1.13
C GLN A 64 -9.50 -15.98 1.76
N ALA A 65 -9.11 -16.60 2.87
CA ALA A 65 -7.86 -16.29 3.57
C ALA A 65 -6.63 -16.60 2.70
N LEU A 66 -6.66 -17.70 1.94
CA LEU A 66 -5.60 -18.05 0.99
C LEU A 66 -5.50 -17.01 -0.13
N CYS A 67 -6.61 -16.65 -0.78
CA CYS A 67 -6.63 -15.61 -1.80
C CYS A 67 -6.14 -14.26 -1.26
N GLN A 68 -6.57 -13.87 -0.07
CA GLN A 68 -6.14 -12.65 0.59
C GLN A 68 -4.63 -12.67 0.88
N ALA A 69 -4.10 -13.79 1.38
CA ALA A 69 -2.66 -13.95 1.65
C ALA A 69 -1.81 -13.90 0.37
N VAL A 70 -2.36 -14.34 -0.78
CA VAL A 70 -1.70 -14.21 -2.09
C VAL A 70 -1.73 -12.76 -2.56
N SER A 71 -2.88 -12.09 -2.46
CA SER A 71 -3.06 -10.70 -2.91
C SER A 71 -2.28 -9.67 -2.09
N GLN A 72 -2.00 -9.95 -0.81
CA GLN A 72 -1.24 -9.03 0.05
C GLN A 72 0.26 -9.00 -0.24
N GLY A 73 0.78 -9.94 -1.04
CA GLY A 73 2.22 -10.09 -1.25
C GLY A 73 2.95 -10.53 0.03
N VAL A 74 4.09 -11.20 -0.11
CA VAL A 74 5.01 -11.34 1.02
C VAL A 74 5.89 -10.11 1.01
N PRO A 75 5.98 -9.31 2.10
CA PRO A 75 7.04 -8.32 2.18
C PRO A 75 8.37 -9.08 2.02
N GLU A 76 9.11 -8.77 0.96
CA GLU A 76 10.39 -9.41 0.71
C GLU A 76 11.27 -9.23 1.95
N LYS A 77 11.70 -10.36 2.51
CA LYS A 77 12.48 -10.40 3.74
C LYS A 77 13.87 -9.85 3.42
N GLY A 78 14.06 -8.55 3.49
CA GLY A 78 15.36 -7.90 3.26
C GLY A 78 15.33 -6.58 2.50
N GLU A 79 14.20 -6.18 1.92
CA GLU A 79 14.08 -4.81 1.41
C GLU A 79 13.81 -3.86 2.59
N PRO A 80 14.53 -2.73 2.69
CA PRO A 80 14.14 -1.69 3.63
C PRO A 80 12.67 -1.36 3.38
N PRO A 81 11.85 -1.17 4.43
CA PRO A 81 10.44 -0.85 4.23
C PRO A 81 10.37 0.27 3.21
N SER A 82 9.61 0.04 2.13
CA SER A 82 9.32 1.06 1.13
C SER A 82 9.05 2.36 1.87
N SER A 83 9.96 3.34 1.70
CA SER A 83 9.84 4.64 2.37
C SER A 83 8.57 5.39 1.98
N VAL A 84 7.84 4.88 0.99
CA VAL A 84 6.59 5.43 0.48
C VAL A 84 5.45 4.48 0.86
N VAL A 85 4.45 5.06 1.53
CA VAL A 85 3.22 4.37 1.91
C VAL A 85 2.11 4.80 0.95
N PRO A 86 1.38 3.86 0.30
CA PRO A 86 0.21 4.21 -0.48
C PRO A 86 -0.80 4.96 0.39
N CYS A 87 -1.31 6.09 -0.10
CA CYS A 87 -2.24 6.91 0.67
C CYS A 87 -3.28 7.58 -0.22
N CYS A 88 -4.36 8.00 0.41
CA CYS A 88 -5.30 8.98 -0.10
C CYS A 88 -5.13 10.28 0.66
N LEU A 89 -5.43 11.39 -0.03
CA LEU A 89 -5.35 12.73 0.53
C LEU A 89 -6.78 13.28 0.67
N ALA A 90 -7.09 13.81 1.85
CA ALA A 90 -8.34 14.52 2.10
C ALA A 90 -8.03 15.95 2.53
N LEU A 91 -8.52 16.92 1.77
CA LEU A 91 -8.37 18.34 2.07
C LEU A 91 -9.67 18.88 2.65
N THR A 92 -9.53 19.65 3.73
CA THR A 92 -10.60 20.46 4.33
C THR A 92 -10.20 21.93 4.26
N SER A 93 -11.10 22.84 4.63
CA SER A 93 -10.80 24.28 4.69
C SER A 93 -9.69 24.66 5.69
N LEU A 94 -9.27 23.75 6.58
CA LEU A 94 -8.29 24.04 7.64
C LEU A 94 -7.12 23.05 7.71
N LYS A 95 -7.28 21.84 7.18
CA LYS A 95 -6.31 20.75 7.30
C LYS A 95 -6.22 19.89 6.05
N LEU A 96 -5.01 19.41 5.78
CA LEU A 96 -4.73 18.33 4.84
C LEU A 96 -4.46 17.05 5.64
N PHE A 97 -5.12 15.96 5.25
CA PHE A 97 -4.98 14.64 5.85
C PHE A 97 -4.39 13.67 4.83
N ALA A 98 -3.43 12.86 5.28
CA ALA A 98 -2.97 11.67 4.59
C ALA A 98 -3.51 10.44 5.32
N CYS A 99 -4.22 9.58 4.59
CA CYS A 99 -4.83 8.37 5.13
C CYS A 99 -4.45 7.16 4.27
N HIS A 100 -4.36 6.00 4.88
CA HIS A 100 -4.27 4.72 4.18
C HIS A 100 -5.62 4.03 4.26
N GLU A 101 -6.19 3.69 3.11
CA GLU A 101 -7.39 2.88 3.05
C GLU A 101 -7.03 1.41 3.18
N ASP A 102 -7.54 0.77 4.21
CA ASP A 102 -7.53 -0.69 4.30
C ASP A 102 -8.68 -1.24 3.45
N CYS A 103 -8.36 -1.65 2.22
CA CYS A 103 -9.34 -2.18 1.27
C CYS A 103 -10.07 -3.44 1.76
N GLN A 104 -9.61 -4.11 2.83
CA GLN A 104 -10.28 -5.31 3.37
C GLN A 104 -11.38 -4.95 4.37
N THR A 105 -11.21 -3.86 5.10
CA THR A 105 -12.13 -3.45 6.17
C THR A 105 -12.90 -2.18 5.83
N SER A 106 -12.57 -1.53 4.70
CA SER A 106 -13.02 -0.19 4.34
C SER A 106 -12.72 0.85 5.43
N PHE A 107 -11.70 0.58 6.25
CA PHE A 107 -11.29 1.45 7.35
C PHE A 107 -10.14 2.36 6.89
N PHE A 108 -10.26 3.65 7.22
CA PHE A 108 -9.20 4.62 6.94
C PHE A 108 -8.31 4.79 8.16
N ARG A 109 -7.04 4.42 8.02
CA ARG A 109 -6.00 4.72 9.01
C ARG A 109 -5.36 6.07 8.68
N SER A 110 -5.40 7.02 9.61
CA SER A 110 -4.65 8.26 9.46
C SER A 110 -3.14 7.97 9.47
N LEU A 111 -2.43 8.44 8.45
CA LEU A 111 -0.96 8.42 8.36
C LEU A 111 -0.36 9.73 8.91
N GLY A 112 -1.06 10.83 8.69
CA GLY A 112 -0.67 12.15 9.18
C GLY A 112 -1.74 13.20 8.88
N SER A 113 -1.63 14.33 9.56
CA SER A 113 -2.43 15.52 9.25
C SER A 113 -1.60 16.76 9.47
N VAL A 114 -1.75 17.75 8.61
CA VAL A 114 -1.11 19.06 8.74
C VAL A 114 -2.16 20.16 8.65
N GLY A 115 -2.02 21.19 9.50
CA GLY A 115 -2.83 22.39 9.39
C GLY A 115 -2.43 23.18 8.16
N LEU A 116 -3.40 23.76 7.45
CA LEU A 116 -3.10 24.61 6.30
C LEU A 116 -2.18 25.76 6.73
N LYS A 117 -2.37 26.32 7.93
CA LYS A 117 -1.51 27.36 8.50
C LYS A 117 -0.06 26.94 8.77
N ASP A 118 0.23 25.65 8.84
CA ASP A 118 1.55 25.11 9.16
C ASP A 118 2.33 24.74 7.87
N ILE A 119 1.72 24.94 6.69
CA ILE A 119 2.34 24.77 5.38
C ILE A 119 3.01 26.09 5.00
N SER A 120 4.28 26.07 4.61
CA SER A 120 5.02 27.26 4.19
C SER A 120 5.03 27.44 2.67
N GLY A 121 4.85 26.36 1.91
CA GLY A 121 4.85 26.40 0.45
C GLY A 121 4.81 25.02 -0.20
N LEU A 122 4.88 25.01 -1.52
CA LEU A 122 5.09 23.81 -2.33
C LEU A 122 6.40 23.92 -3.12
N SER A 123 7.12 22.81 -3.17
CA SER A 123 8.29 22.64 -4.03
C SER A 123 7.99 21.60 -5.12
N VAL A 124 8.16 21.98 -6.38
CA VAL A 124 7.87 21.14 -7.56
C VAL A 124 9.12 20.93 -8.41
N ASP A 125 9.27 19.74 -9.00
CA ASP A 125 10.36 19.45 -9.94
C ASP A 125 9.97 19.95 -11.35
N GLU A 126 10.80 20.79 -11.97
CA GLU A 126 10.53 21.34 -13.30
C GLU A 126 10.60 20.31 -14.43
N GLU A 127 11.29 19.18 -14.21
CA GLU A 127 11.45 18.13 -15.22
C GLU A 127 10.45 16.97 -15.01
N ILE A 128 9.91 16.80 -13.80
CA ILE A 128 9.12 15.61 -13.42
C ILE A 128 7.84 15.98 -12.65
N ASP A 129 6.71 15.94 -13.37
CA ASP A 129 5.37 16.23 -12.84
C ASP A 129 4.69 15.04 -12.11
N TYR A 130 5.44 14.17 -11.44
CA TYR A 130 4.89 12.98 -10.75
C TYR A 130 4.96 13.07 -9.23
N TYR A 131 5.57 14.12 -8.68
CA TYR A 131 5.64 14.34 -7.25
C TYR A 131 5.67 15.83 -6.92
N CYS A 132 5.40 16.16 -5.67
CA CYS A 132 5.65 17.48 -5.11
C CYS A 132 6.04 17.34 -3.63
N ILE A 133 6.63 18.39 -3.08
CA ILE A 133 6.97 18.47 -1.67
C ILE A 133 6.09 19.55 -1.04
N VAL A 134 5.36 19.19 0.02
CA VAL A 134 4.66 20.12 0.89
C VAL A 134 5.64 20.58 1.96
N GLU A 135 6.06 21.83 1.88
CA GLU A 135 6.98 22.44 2.83
C GLU A 135 6.19 22.90 4.05
N LEU A 136 6.73 22.60 5.23
CA LEU A 136 6.11 22.89 6.51
C LEU A 136 6.95 23.92 7.26
N ASP A 137 6.32 24.62 8.19
CA ASP A 137 7.01 25.58 9.05
C ASP A 137 8.14 24.93 9.88
N ASP A 138 9.09 25.78 10.27
CA ASP A 138 10.38 25.41 10.85
C ASP A 138 10.21 24.45 12.05
N GLY A 139 10.66 23.21 11.89
CA GLY A 139 10.61 22.15 12.91
C GLY A 139 9.75 20.93 12.55
N GLN A 140 8.99 20.95 11.45
CA GLN A 140 8.28 19.77 10.93
C GLN A 140 8.92 19.23 9.65
N ASP A 141 8.97 17.90 9.52
CA ASP A 141 9.46 17.25 8.31
C ASP A 141 8.50 17.47 7.13
N SER A 142 9.02 17.97 6.01
CA SER A 142 8.25 18.19 4.79
C SER A 142 7.66 16.88 4.25
N TRP A 143 6.45 16.95 3.68
CA TRP A 143 5.82 15.77 3.09
C TRP A 143 6.17 15.64 1.62
N VAL A 144 6.69 14.49 1.21
CA VAL A 144 6.91 14.16 -0.21
C VAL A 144 5.74 13.32 -0.70
N LEU A 145 5.01 13.82 -1.70
CA LEU A 145 3.81 13.19 -2.25
C LEU A 145 4.09 12.74 -3.68
N TYR A 146 3.81 11.47 -3.97
CA TYR A 146 3.96 10.86 -5.29
C TYR A 146 2.58 10.54 -5.87
N PHE A 147 2.36 10.86 -7.13
CA PHE A 147 1.05 10.75 -7.80
C PHE A 147 1.03 9.66 -8.85
N ASN A 148 -0.16 9.21 -9.25
CA ASN A 148 -0.29 8.21 -10.31
C ASN A 148 -0.05 8.83 -11.69
N CYS A 149 -0.44 10.09 -11.86
CA CYS A 149 -0.23 10.84 -13.09
C CYS A 149 -0.06 12.34 -12.83
N THR A 150 0.42 13.05 -13.84
CA THR A 150 0.60 14.50 -13.84
C THR A 150 -0.70 15.27 -13.61
N HIS A 151 -1.84 14.71 -14.04
CA HIS A 151 -3.14 15.31 -13.81
C HIS A 151 -3.52 15.33 -12.32
N GLU A 152 -3.25 14.25 -11.58
CA GLU A 152 -3.53 14.19 -10.14
C GLU A 152 -2.65 15.15 -9.35
N GLN A 153 -1.36 15.23 -9.70
CA GLN A 153 -0.42 16.18 -9.09
C GLN A 153 -0.90 17.62 -9.30
N ARG A 154 -1.21 18.01 -10.54
CA ARG A 154 -1.71 19.36 -10.85
C ARG A 154 -3.04 19.66 -10.17
N LYS A 155 -3.96 18.69 -10.13
CA LYS A 155 -5.24 18.82 -9.42
C LYS A 155 -5.01 19.06 -7.93
N PHE A 156 -4.10 18.31 -7.31
CA PHE A 156 -3.75 18.50 -5.90
C PHE A 156 -3.20 19.91 -5.63
N ILE A 157 -2.20 20.34 -6.42
CA ILE A 157 -1.60 21.68 -6.28
C ILE A 157 -2.69 22.75 -6.40
N HIS A 158 -3.52 22.68 -7.44
CA HIS A 158 -4.59 23.65 -7.67
C HIS A 158 -5.59 23.71 -6.52
N VAL A 159 -6.11 22.57 -6.08
CA VAL A 159 -7.11 22.51 -5.00
C VAL A 159 -6.53 22.97 -3.65
N LEU A 160 -5.24 22.68 -3.39
CA LEU A 160 -4.55 23.19 -2.21
C LEU A 160 -4.34 24.70 -2.27
N GLN A 161 -3.96 25.25 -3.44
CA GLN A 161 -3.84 26.70 -3.65
C GLN A 161 -5.18 27.41 -3.45
N GLU A 162 -6.28 26.86 -3.96
CA GLU A 162 -7.62 27.43 -3.77
C GLU A 162 -8.00 27.46 -2.28
N ALA A 163 -7.85 26.34 -1.57
CA ALA A 163 -8.16 26.27 -0.15
C ALA A 163 -7.27 27.21 0.70
N TRP A 164 -6.00 27.34 0.33
CA TRP A 164 -5.08 28.28 0.96
C TRP A 164 -5.50 29.73 0.71
N SER A 165 -5.77 30.08 -0.54
CA SER A 165 -6.21 31.44 -0.91
C SER A 165 -7.54 31.80 -0.26
N GLU A 166 -8.46 30.85 -0.13
CA GLU A 166 -9.72 31.06 0.60
C GLU A 166 -9.45 31.40 2.08
N LEU A 167 -8.53 30.67 2.72
CA LEU A 167 -8.24 30.82 4.15
C LEU A 167 -7.37 32.06 4.48
N PHE A 168 -6.36 32.36 3.66
CA PHE A 168 -5.35 33.40 3.94
C PHE A 168 -5.45 34.63 3.05
N GLN A 169 -6.31 34.63 2.02
CA GLN A 169 -6.49 35.74 1.07
C GLN A 169 -5.21 36.12 0.30
N VAL A 170 -4.27 35.18 0.18
CA VAL A 170 -3.01 35.28 -0.57
C VAL A 170 -2.73 33.96 -1.26
N ASP A 171 -1.92 33.97 -2.32
CA ASP A 171 -1.53 32.74 -3.01
C ASP A 171 -0.52 31.93 -2.20
N LEU A 172 -0.67 30.59 -2.23
CA LEU A 172 0.33 29.68 -1.66
C LEU A 172 1.60 29.72 -2.53
N PRO A 173 2.79 29.97 -1.96
CA PRO A 173 4.04 29.95 -2.70
C PRO A 173 4.28 28.57 -3.34
N VAL A 174 4.50 28.55 -4.65
CA VAL A 174 4.94 27.36 -5.38
C VAL A 174 6.27 27.68 -6.04
N SER A 175 7.31 26.95 -5.67
CA SER A 175 8.69 27.21 -6.09
C SER A 175 9.31 25.98 -6.74
N PRO A 176 10.26 26.16 -7.67
CA PRO A 176 11.02 25.05 -8.23
C PRO A 176 11.89 24.41 -7.14
N LEU A 177 12.01 23.09 -7.16
CA LEU A 177 12.86 22.35 -6.23
C LEU A 177 14.33 22.56 -6.60
N GLU A 178 14.99 23.55 -6.00
CA GLU A 178 16.38 23.94 -6.32
C GLU A 178 17.45 23.00 -5.74
N ASP A 179 17.18 22.36 -4.60
CA ASP A 179 18.14 21.49 -3.92
C ASP A 179 18.31 20.15 -4.68
N ASP A 180 19.45 20.01 -5.36
CA ASP A 180 19.83 18.82 -6.14
C ASP A 180 19.85 17.53 -5.32
N ILE A 181 20.19 17.59 -4.02
CA ILE A 181 20.22 16.41 -3.15
C ILE A 181 18.78 15.99 -2.84
N ARG A 182 17.90 16.93 -2.48
CA ARG A 182 16.47 16.67 -2.26
C ARG A 182 15.81 16.15 -3.53
N ARG A 183 16.10 16.77 -4.68
CA ARG A 183 15.62 16.37 -6.00
C ARG A 183 16.01 14.93 -6.32
N ARG A 184 17.29 14.58 -6.18
CA ARG A 184 17.77 13.22 -6.42
C ARG A 184 17.07 12.19 -5.53
N LYS A 185 16.95 12.45 -4.23
CA LYS A 185 16.26 11.56 -3.28
C LYS A 185 14.79 11.34 -3.66
N CYS A 186 14.08 12.39 -4.07
CA CYS A 186 12.69 12.27 -4.50
C CYS A 186 12.57 11.43 -5.78
N ARG A 187 13.48 11.62 -6.74
CA ARG A 187 13.50 10.82 -7.97
C ARG A 187 13.80 9.34 -7.71
N GLU A 188 14.73 9.03 -6.79
CA GLU A 188 14.99 7.66 -6.34
C GLU A 188 13.76 7.02 -5.67
N GLY A 189 13.04 7.80 -4.84
CA GLY A 189 11.77 7.40 -4.26
C GLY A 189 10.69 7.11 -5.32
N LEU A 190 10.58 7.96 -6.34
CA LEU A 190 9.63 7.77 -7.45
C LEU A 190 9.89 6.46 -8.22
N VAL A 191 11.16 6.13 -8.49
CA VAL A 191 11.52 4.87 -9.15
C VAL A 191 11.10 3.66 -8.29
N SER A 192 11.24 3.76 -6.97
CA SER A 192 10.83 2.72 -6.03
C SER A 192 9.31 2.52 -6.04
N VAL A 193 8.54 3.61 -6.07
CA VAL A 193 7.07 3.57 -6.21
C VAL A 193 6.64 2.92 -7.53
N GLN A 194 7.33 3.22 -8.63
CA GLN A 194 7.01 2.66 -9.95
C GLN A 194 7.33 1.16 -10.06
N LYS A 195 8.35 0.67 -9.36
CA LYS A 195 8.66 -0.76 -9.29
C LYS A 195 7.57 -1.55 -8.57
N ASN A 196 7.02 -1.01 -7.49
CA ASN A 196 5.93 -1.62 -6.72
C ASN A 196 4.56 -1.62 -7.45
N ARG A 197 4.48 -1.05 -8.67
CA ARG A 197 3.26 -1.07 -9.50
C ARG A 197 3.25 -2.19 -10.54
N ARG A 198 4.34 -2.94 -10.71
CA ARG A 198 4.43 -4.08 -11.64
C ARG A 198 4.21 -5.39 -10.90
#